data_AF-A0A3D5I8Z3-F1
#
_entry.id   AF-A0A3D5I8Z3-F1
#
_cell.length_a   1.000
_cell.length_b   1.000
_cell.length_c   1.000
_cell.angle_alpha   90.00
_cell.angle_beta   90.00
_cell.angle_gamma   90.00
#
_symmetry.space_group_name_H-M   'P 1'
#
loop_
_entity.id
_entity.type
_entity.pdbx_description
1 polymer ?
#
loop_
_entity_poly.entity_id
_entity_poly.type
_entity_poly.pdbx_seq_one_letter_code
_entity_poly.pdbx_strand_id
1 'polypeptide(L)' 'MLTMPKPDLALDHLVITCRHLDDGIRYIEQMFDVLIPAGGQHLFMGTHNAVMA' A
#
# COMPACT_ATOMS: atom_id res chain seq x y z
N MET A 1 3.00 12.09 -36.16
CA MET A 1 2.64 12.08 -34.73
C MET A 1 2.75 10.64 -34.25
N LEU A 2 3.64 10.35 -33.30
CA LEU A 2 3.66 9.06 -32.62
C LEU A 2 2.62 9.11 -31.50
N THR A 3 1.55 8.33 -31.61
CA THR A 3 0.62 8.10 -30.50
C THR A 3 1.29 7.17 -29.50
N MET A 4 1.65 7.70 -28.33
CA MET A 4 2.04 6.84 -27.21
C MET A 4 0.86 5.95 -26.83
N PRO A 5 1.07 4.63 -26.62
CA PRO A 5 -0.01 3.77 -26.15
C PRO A 5 -0.51 4.32 -24.82
N LYS A 6 -1.84 4.51 -24.72
CA LYS A 6 -2.48 4.88 -23.46
C LYS A 6 -2.23 3.71 -22.48
N PRO A 7 -1.71 3.97 -21.27
CA PRO A 7 -1.51 2.90 -20.31
C PRO A 7 -2.85 2.23 -20.01
N ASP A 8 -2.85 0.90 -19.97
CA ASP A 8 -4.01 0.14 -19.54
C ASP A 8 -4.28 0.48 -18.07
N LEU A 9 -5.55 0.76 -17.76
CA LEU A 9 -5.98 0.97 -16.39
C LEU A 9 -6.15 -0.41 -15.74
N ALA A 10 -5.32 -0.69 -14.74
CA ALA A 10 -5.38 -1.88 -13.92
C ALA A 10 -5.53 -1.50 -12.44
N LEU A 11 -6.05 -2.43 -11.63
CA LEU A 11 -5.98 -2.31 -10.18
C LEU A 11 -4.52 -2.43 -9.76
N ASP A 12 -4.00 -1.37 -9.13
CA ASP A 12 -2.58 -1.31 -8.71
C ASP A 12 -2.42 -1.76 -7.26
N HIS A 13 -3.14 -1.13 -6.32
CA HIS A 13 -3.05 -1.45 -4.90
C HIS A 13 -4.35 -1.18 -4.14
N LEU A 14 -4.46 -1.79 -2.96
CA LEU A 14 -5.50 -1.53 -1.97
C LEU A 14 -4.88 -0.88 -0.74
N VAL A 15 -5.49 0.20 -0.25
CA VAL A 15 -5.08 0.88 0.99
C VAL A 15 -6.06 0.57 2.09
N ILE A 16 -5.55 0.10 3.24
CA ILE A 16 -6.34 -0.23 4.41
C ILE A 16 -5.88 0.68 5.56
N THR A 17 -6.79 1.51 6.06
CA THR A 17 -6.47 2.45 7.14
C THR A 17 -6.65 1.80 8.50
N CYS A 18 -5.75 2.09 9.44
CA CYS A 18 -5.80 1.64 10.82
C CYS A 18 -5.37 2.76 11.77
N ARG A 19 -5.69 2.63 13.06
CA ARG A 19 -5.31 3.62 14.07
C ARG A 19 -3.83 3.52 14.45
N HIS A 20 -3.29 2.30 14.48
CA HIS A 20 -1.88 2.01 14.74
C HIS A 20 -1.39 1.04 13.66
N LEU A 21 -0.27 1.35 13.01
CA LEU A 21 0.23 0.60 11.86
C LEU A 21 0.51 -0.87 12.21
N ASP A 22 1.10 -1.12 13.39
CA ASP A 22 1.42 -2.48 13.85
C ASP A 22 0.17 -3.34 14.03
N ASP A 23 -0.96 -2.75 14.43
CA ASP A 23 -2.23 -3.47 14.56
C ASP A 23 -2.75 -3.86 13.17
N GLY A 24 -2.63 -2.96 12.19
CA GLY A 24 -2.98 -3.20 10.80
C GLY A 24 -2.14 -4.32 10.17
N ILE A 25 -0.82 -4.28 10.37
CA ILE A 25 0.10 -5.32 9.86
C ILE A 25 -0.31 -6.70 10.40
N ARG A 26 -0.46 -6.83 11.72
CA ARG A 26 -0.86 -8.11 12.35
C ARG A 26 -2.21 -8.61 11.83
N TYR A 27 -3.17 -7.71 11.61
CA TYR A 27 -4.48 -8.08 11.08
C TYR A 27 -4.37 -8.64 9.65
N ILE A 28 -3.57 -8.01 8.79
CA ILE A 28 -3.37 -8.46 7.40
C ILE A 28 -2.61 -9.78 7.37
N GLU A 29 -1.57 -9.94 8.18
CA GLU A 29 -0.85 -11.20 8.36
C GLU A 29 -1.80 -12.33 8.76
N GLN A 30 -2.68 -12.10 9.74
CA GLN A 30 -3.64 -13.12 10.19
C GLN A 30 -4.73 -13.44 9.15
N MET A 31 -5.22 -12.43 8.43
CA MET A 31 -6.33 -12.59 7.49
C MET A 31 -5.88 -13.24 6.17
N PHE A 32 -4.68 -12.91 5.71
CA PHE A 32 -4.22 -13.27 4.37
C PHE A 32 -2.97 -14.16 4.37
N ASP A 33 -2.35 -14.41 5.53
CA ASP A 33 -1.08 -15.14 5.65
C ASP A 33 0.06 -14.49 4.84
N VAL A 34 0.07 -13.14 4.81
CA VAL A 34 1.07 -12.34 4.09
C VAL A 34 1.76 -11.34 5.01
N LEU A 35 3.10 -11.36 5.00
CA LEU A 35 3.93 -10.40 5.70
C LEU A 35 4.02 -9.09 4.91
N ILE A 36 3.71 -7.97 5.56
CA ILE A 36 3.81 -6.64 4.95
C ILE A 36 4.98 -5.88 5.57
N PRO A 37 6.07 -5.62 4.82
CA PRO A 37 7.22 -4.93 5.38
C PRO A 37 6.95 -3.44 5.59
N ALA A 38 7.75 -2.82 6.47
CA ALA A 38 7.70 -1.38 6.70
C ALA A 38 7.91 -0.62 5.39
N GLY A 39 7.06 0.38 5.17
CA GLY A 39 7.11 1.24 4.00
C GLY A 39 7.75 2.59 4.30
N GLY A 40 7.17 3.65 3.73
CA GLY A 40 7.69 5.01 3.83
C GLY A 40 6.90 5.90 4.79
N GLN A 41 7.46 7.09 5.00
CA GLN A 41 6.78 8.20 5.68
C GLN A 41 6.45 9.30 4.68
N HIS A 42 5.20 9.76 4.67
CA HIS A 42 4.73 10.87 3.86
C HIS A 42 4.63 12.12 4.75
N LEU A 43 5.77 12.78 4.99
CA LEU A 43 5.88 13.85 5.98
C LEU A 43 4.86 14.99 5.78
N PHE A 44 4.63 15.39 4.53
CA PHE A 44 3.66 16.44 4.21
C PHE A 44 2.22 16.06 4.58
N MET A 45 1.88 14.78 4.50
CA MET A 45 0.55 14.25 4.80
C MET A 45 0.40 13.79 6.25
N GLY A 46 1.50 13.71 7.00
CA GLY A 46 1.49 13.17 8.37
C GLY A 46 1.16 11.68 8.44
N THR A 47 1.41 10.92 7.38
CA THR A 47 1.12 9.47 7.32
C THR A 47 2.39 8.65 7.14
N HIS A 48 2.30 7.36 7.45
CA HIS A 48 3.31 6.35 7.18
C HIS A 48 2.60 5.03 6.87
N ASN A 49 3.26 4.10 6.18
CA ASN A 49 2.64 2.85 5.74
C ASN A 49 3.57 1.63 5.92
N ALA A 50 2.97 0.47 5.71
CA ALA A 50 3.63 -0.78 5.40
C ALA A 50 3.14 -1.19 4.00
N VAL A 51 4.04 -1.66 3.15
CA VAL A 51 3.72 -1.96 1.74
C VAL A 51 4.63 -3.06 1.22
N MET A 52 4.08 -3.97 0.44
CA MET A 52 4.83 -5.00 -0.30
C MET A 52 4.75 -4.70 -1.80
N ALA A 53 5.78 -5.11 -2.54
CA ALA A 53 5.84 -5.05 -4.00
C ALA A 53 5.26 -6.32 -4.64
#